data_AF-A0A428TUP5-F1
#
_entry.id   AF-A0A428TUP5-F1
#
_cell.length_a   1.000
_cell.length_b   1.000
_cell.length_c   1.000
_cell.angle_alpha   90.00
_cell.angle_beta   90.00
_cell.angle_gamma   90.00
#
_symmetry.space_group_name_H-M   'P 1'
#
loop_
_entity.id
_entity.type
_entity.pdbx_description
1 polymer ?
#
loop_
_entity_poly.entity_id
_entity_poly.type
_entity_poly.pdbx_seq_one_letter_code
_entity_poly.pdbx_strand_id
1 'polypeptide(L)'
;MDPNEQPSWAGGDAPDKEKMEQIRARRLAKLGTSTPASSKSDENKAPGSESSNPSRTSTPKPQTTSTDSSRPKINITPSAPSSSSTANPFTKLVAKTENQSEPSSSTAGRPSPRPSNSQPESDEAYADRVLSQIFRITVDPHNMSNSHGHRMMFLPNLNQELNDSGEPLKLSAASLDQALMEAAGAWPQDKPLMHYFLPCWKRAVKTATQLKVTEGPRFEVHSEAKRLCMSNCLFALTMPDLYGREPDPRHDTLVPYLLKSIQDENGLCFNFIQEAIKRFDDDEAIPTLFNDAMVQISSKLGTLTMNDDYKPYVQAMLTYARFPRLIVNLAKHPCFNMAQSAPGIEKHTLLGPFFRLSPLQGEAVKSYFPGPRTIEKSKISIAQDALRMVLRTHQEDLWVIANAFIRAGVDTRSRTLDWFAYIMNTNHKRRGMRVDPREVASDGFMINVTTILDRFCEPFMDNDFSKVDKIDDNYFRKTAASEYQG
;
A
#
# COMPACT_ATOMS: atom_id res chain seq x y z
N MET A 1 -26.42 38.15 -7.10
CA MET A 1 -25.79 37.70 -8.36
C MET A 1 -26.63 36.53 -8.86
N ASP A 2 -27.07 36.63 -10.10
CA ASP A 2 -28.10 35.83 -10.75
C ASP A 2 -27.64 34.36 -10.98
N PRO A 3 -28.45 33.31 -10.73
CA PRO A 3 -28.04 31.92 -10.90
C PRO A 3 -27.98 31.43 -12.36
N ASN A 4 -28.18 32.30 -13.36
CA ASN A 4 -28.42 31.89 -14.74
C ASN A 4 -27.34 32.28 -15.76
N GLU A 5 -26.13 32.61 -15.32
CA GLU A 5 -25.00 32.81 -16.25
C GLU A 5 -24.26 31.49 -16.54
N GLN A 6 -24.51 30.91 -17.72
CA GLN A 6 -23.63 29.93 -18.34
C GLN A 6 -22.30 30.61 -18.71
N PRO A 7 -21.12 30.01 -18.42
CA PRO A 7 -19.89 30.52 -18.99
C PRO A 7 -19.87 30.24 -20.50
N SER A 8 -19.86 31.31 -21.29
CA SER A 8 -19.63 31.26 -22.73
C SER A 8 -18.24 30.65 -23.00
N TRP A 9 -18.24 29.51 -23.70
CA TRP A 9 -17.03 28.90 -24.23
C TRP A 9 -16.37 29.86 -25.24
N ALA A 10 -15.24 30.45 -24.85
CA ALA A 10 -14.30 31.09 -25.77
C ALA A 10 -13.22 30.06 -26.10
N GLY A 11 -12.99 29.84 -27.40
CA GLY A 11 -12.22 28.72 -27.94
C GLY A 11 -10.79 28.62 -27.41
N GLY A 12 -10.44 27.38 -27.05
CA GLY A 12 -9.08 26.85 -27.15
C GLY A 12 -9.13 25.66 -28.10
N ASP A 13 -8.23 25.63 -29.07
CA ASP A 13 -8.12 24.56 -30.06
C ASP A 13 -8.15 23.19 -29.39
N ALA A 14 -9.02 22.31 -29.88
CA ALA A 14 -9.01 20.90 -29.52
C ALA A 14 -7.62 20.32 -29.86
N PRO A 15 -7.03 19.46 -29.01
CA PRO A 15 -5.77 18.82 -29.33
C PRO A 15 -5.92 17.99 -30.61
N ASP A 16 -5.00 18.22 -31.55
CA ASP A 16 -4.93 17.62 -32.87
C ASP A 16 -5.21 16.10 -32.82
N LYS A 17 -6.15 15.61 -33.64
CA LYS A 17 -6.61 14.19 -33.63
C LYS A 17 -5.44 13.22 -33.79
N GLU A 18 -4.44 13.60 -34.59
CA GLU A 18 -3.22 12.84 -34.81
C GLU A 18 -2.32 12.77 -33.55
N LYS A 19 -2.25 13.84 -32.74
CA LYS A 19 -1.54 13.81 -31.45
C LYS A 19 -2.25 12.90 -30.45
N MET A 20 -3.58 12.91 -30.42
CA MET A 20 -4.37 12.01 -29.58
C MET A 20 -4.17 10.54 -29.98
N GLU A 21 -4.10 10.25 -31.28
CA GLU A 21 -3.78 8.90 -31.79
C GLU A 21 -2.34 8.48 -31.50
N GLN A 22 -1.36 9.39 -31.58
CA GLN A 22 0.02 9.11 -31.18
C GLN A 22 0.17 8.86 -29.68
N ILE A 23 -0.55 9.61 -28.84
CA ILE A 23 -0.64 9.40 -27.38
C ILE A 23 -1.29 8.04 -27.10
N ARG A 24 -2.37 7.71 -27.81
CA ARG A 24 -3.05 6.40 -27.74
C ARG A 24 -2.12 5.26 -28.12
N ALA A 25 -1.36 5.39 -29.21
CA ALA A 25 -0.40 4.38 -29.66
C ALA A 25 0.73 4.15 -28.64
N ARG A 26 1.30 5.24 -28.08
CA ARG A 26 2.32 5.15 -27.02
C ARG A 26 1.77 4.47 -25.76
N ARG A 27 0.52 4.74 -25.38
CA ARG A 27 -0.15 4.08 -24.25
C ARG A 27 -0.44 2.61 -24.52
N LEU A 28 -0.99 2.27 -25.68
CA LEU A 28 -1.25 0.87 -26.05
C LEU A 28 0.03 0.04 -26.02
N ALA A 29 1.17 0.62 -26.43
CA ALA A 29 2.47 -0.01 -26.29
C ALA A 29 2.84 -0.25 -24.81
N LYS A 30 2.65 0.75 -23.93
CA LYS A 30 2.91 0.62 -22.47
C LYS A 30 1.91 -0.31 -21.76
N LEU A 31 0.68 -0.40 -22.24
CA LEU A 31 -0.36 -1.29 -21.73
C LEU A 31 -0.10 -2.74 -22.16
N GLY A 32 0.41 -2.97 -23.37
CA GLY A 32 0.73 -4.29 -23.90
C GLY A 32 1.90 -4.97 -23.18
N THR A 33 2.88 -4.21 -22.68
CA THR A 33 4.01 -4.76 -21.91
C THR A 33 3.64 -5.17 -20.47
N SER A 34 2.52 -4.68 -19.93
CA SER A 34 2.06 -4.96 -18.55
C SER A 34 1.28 -6.27 -18.36
N THR A 35 1.31 -7.16 -19.36
CA THR A 35 0.59 -8.45 -19.32
C THR A 35 1.48 -9.53 -18.70
N PRO A 36 1.08 -10.22 -17.62
CA PRO A 36 1.90 -11.30 -17.06
C PRO A 36 2.03 -12.42 -18.08
N ALA A 37 3.26 -12.73 -18.51
CA ALA A 37 3.52 -13.82 -19.43
C ALA A 37 3.11 -15.16 -18.79
N SER A 38 2.07 -15.79 -19.32
CA SER A 38 1.76 -17.19 -19.04
C SER A 38 2.81 -18.08 -19.70
N SER A 39 3.60 -18.78 -18.91
CA SER A 39 4.58 -19.75 -19.37
C SER A 39 3.91 -20.90 -20.14
N LYS A 40 4.18 -20.98 -21.44
CA LYS A 40 4.09 -22.22 -22.20
C LYS A 40 5.48 -22.60 -22.71
N SER A 41 5.88 -23.80 -22.33
CA SER A 41 6.97 -24.58 -22.89
C SER A 41 6.78 -24.80 -24.38
N ASP A 42 7.86 -24.72 -25.16
CA ASP A 42 8.20 -25.78 -26.12
C ASP A 42 9.65 -25.68 -26.61
N GLU A 43 10.27 -26.85 -26.69
CA GLU A 43 11.57 -27.16 -27.28
C GLU A 43 11.58 -26.84 -28.79
N ASN A 44 12.69 -26.34 -29.35
CA ASN A 44 13.72 -27.16 -30.00
C ASN A 44 14.63 -26.34 -30.95
N LYS A 45 15.93 -26.70 -30.92
CA LYS A 45 16.92 -26.74 -32.02
C LYS A 45 17.65 -25.47 -32.50
N ALA A 46 18.95 -25.43 -32.16
CA ALA A 46 20.03 -24.67 -32.80
C ALA A 46 20.58 -25.38 -34.06
N PRO A 47 21.33 -24.67 -34.93
CA PRO A 47 22.81 -24.83 -34.98
C PRO A 47 23.52 -23.47 -35.16
N GLY A 48 24.80 -23.19 -34.88
CA GLY A 48 26.00 -23.94 -34.51
C GLY A 48 27.20 -23.37 -35.30
N SER A 49 28.25 -22.81 -34.65
CA SER A 49 29.65 -22.64 -35.17
C SER A 49 30.58 -22.20 -34.00
N GLU A 50 31.54 -23.04 -33.53
CA GLU A 50 33.02 -22.95 -33.72
C GLU A 50 33.70 -21.74 -33.03
N SER A 51 34.85 -21.77 -32.32
CA SER A 51 35.96 -22.70 -32.02
C SER A 51 36.79 -21.99 -30.91
N SER A 52 37.37 -22.59 -29.87
CA SER A 52 38.69 -23.24 -29.87
C SER A 52 39.14 -23.49 -28.41
N ASN A 53 39.84 -24.60 -28.18
CA ASN A 53 40.51 -25.00 -26.94
C ASN A 53 42.02 -25.15 -27.26
N PRO A 54 42.96 -25.20 -26.28
CA PRO A 54 43.46 -26.55 -25.92
C PRO A 54 44.03 -26.77 -24.49
N SER A 55 43.81 -28.00 -24.02
CA SER A 55 44.75 -28.93 -23.32
C SER A 55 44.97 -28.98 -21.78
N ARG A 56 44.39 -30.06 -21.20
CA ARG A 56 44.94 -31.18 -20.36
C ARG A 56 45.74 -30.84 -19.07
N THR A 57 45.53 -31.48 -17.90
CA THR A 57 45.85 -32.90 -17.59
C THR A 57 45.27 -33.39 -16.21
N SER A 58 44.77 -34.64 -16.18
CA SER A 58 44.75 -35.70 -15.12
C SER A 58 44.28 -35.51 -13.65
N THR A 59 43.23 -36.28 -13.33
CA THR A 59 42.76 -37.00 -12.09
C THR A 59 43.81 -37.52 -11.08
N PRO A 60 43.48 -37.91 -9.80
CA PRO A 60 42.32 -38.76 -9.43
C PRO A 60 41.59 -38.57 -8.07
N LYS A 61 40.50 -39.33 -7.97
CA LYS A 61 39.47 -39.52 -6.93
C LYS A 61 40.00 -40.22 -5.66
N PRO A 62 39.27 -40.14 -4.52
CA PRO A 62 39.03 -41.36 -3.75
C PRO A 62 37.53 -41.67 -3.50
N GLN A 63 37.27 -42.97 -3.42
CA GLN A 63 36.02 -43.63 -3.06
C GLN A 63 35.68 -43.45 -1.56
N THR A 64 34.41 -43.62 -1.20
CA THR A 64 34.04 -44.41 -0.03
C THR A 64 32.68 -45.09 -0.25
N THR A 65 32.64 -46.29 0.29
CA THR A 65 31.69 -47.38 0.11
C THR A 65 30.51 -47.31 1.07
N SER A 66 29.43 -47.94 0.63
CA SER A 66 28.20 -48.30 1.34
C SER A 66 28.41 -49.16 2.59
N THR A 67 27.61 -48.92 3.62
CA THR A 67 26.99 -49.98 4.44
C THR A 67 25.59 -49.60 4.91
N ASP A 68 24.76 -50.63 4.92
CA ASP A 68 23.32 -50.71 5.10
C ASP A 68 22.91 -50.71 6.60
N SER A 69 21.64 -50.37 6.85
CA SER A 69 20.72 -51.02 7.80
C SER A 69 19.86 -50.12 8.72
N SER A 70 18.56 -50.30 8.50
CA SER A 70 17.45 -50.36 9.48
C SER A 70 16.78 -49.08 10.00
N ARG A 71 15.49 -49.06 9.70
CA ARG A 71 14.41 -48.11 10.02
C ARG A 71 13.68 -48.61 11.28
N PRO A 72 13.06 -47.72 12.06
CA PRO A 72 11.71 -48.02 12.55
C PRO A 72 10.68 -46.98 12.08
N LYS A 73 9.54 -47.49 11.62
CA LYS A 73 8.32 -46.75 11.26
C LYS A 73 7.57 -46.40 12.55
N ILE A 74 7.08 -45.17 12.65
CA ILE A 74 6.01 -44.81 13.59
C ILE A 74 4.78 -44.43 12.76
N ASN A 75 3.71 -45.18 12.99
CA ASN A 75 2.38 -45.03 12.43
C ASN A 75 1.56 -44.21 13.44
N ILE A 76 0.98 -43.08 13.05
CA ILE A 76 -0.05 -42.39 13.86
C ILE A 76 -1.25 -42.12 12.96
N THR A 77 -2.34 -42.81 13.30
CA THR A 77 -3.71 -42.70 12.81
C THR A 77 -4.33 -41.33 13.15
N PRO A 78 -5.12 -40.70 12.27
CA PRO A 78 -5.94 -39.55 12.64
C PRO A 78 -7.28 -40.00 13.24
N SER A 79 -7.56 -39.54 14.46
CA SER A 79 -8.81 -39.76 15.18
C SER A 79 -9.90 -38.76 14.77
N ALA A 80 -11.14 -39.24 14.80
CA ALA A 80 -12.40 -38.57 14.43
C ALA A 80 -12.75 -37.33 15.30
N PRO A 81 -13.59 -36.41 14.79
CA PRO A 81 -14.04 -35.23 15.52
C PRO A 81 -15.21 -35.54 16.46
N SER A 82 -15.04 -35.22 17.75
CA SER A 82 -16.09 -35.23 18.75
C SER A 82 -16.74 -33.86 18.93
N SER A 83 -18.07 -33.90 19.01
CA SER A 83 -19.00 -32.84 19.36
C SER A 83 -18.73 -32.21 20.72
N SER A 84 -18.78 -30.87 20.82
CA SER A 84 -19.41 -30.19 21.96
C SER A 84 -19.75 -28.74 21.62
N SER A 85 -21.05 -28.45 21.67
CA SER A 85 -21.67 -27.15 21.58
C SER A 85 -21.66 -26.47 22.95
N THR A 86 -21.26 -25.20 23.00
CA THR A 86 -21.49 -24.32 24.16
C THR A 86 -22.29 -23.10 23.71
N ALA A 87 -23.58 -23.10 24.06
CA ALA A 87 -24.50 -21.99 23.88
C ALA A 87 -24.78 -21.35 25.24
N ASN A 88 -24.65 -20.03 25.31
CA ASN A 88 -24.91 -19.22 26.50
C ASN A 88 -26.43 -19.06 26.77
N PRO A 89 -26.85 -18.85 28.03
CA PRO A 89 -28.20 -19.11 28.49
C PRO A 89 -28.97 -17.81 28.78
N PHE A 90 -29.92 -17.43 27.92
CA PHE A 90 -30.89 -16.37 28.26
C PHE A 90 -32.17 -16.43 27.43
N THR A 91 -32.87 -17.57 27.38
CA THR A 91 -34.19 -17.66 26.72
C THR A 91 -35.05 -18.77 27.33
N LYS A 92 -35.35 -18.69 28.63
CA LYS A 92 -36.49 -19.40 29.24
C LYS A 92 -37.10 -18.58 30.37
N LEU A 93 -37.88 -17.57 30.01
CA LEU A 93 -38.94 -17.05 30.87
C LEU A 93 -40.08 -16.59 29.97
N VAL A 94 -41.31 -16.87 30.42
CA VAL A 94 -42.62 -16.64 29.78
C VAL A 94 -43.19 -17.87 29.07
N ALA A 95 -44.18 -18.41 29.77
CA ALA A 95 -44.91 -19.63 29.55
C ALA A 95 -46.07 -19.45 28.56
N LYS A 96 -46.45 -20.60 28.00
CA LYS A 96 -47.72 -20.96 27.35
C LYS A 96 -48.96 -20.22 27.87
N THR A 97 -49.85 -19.87 26.94
CA THR A 97 -51.27 -20.26 27.03
C THR A 97 -51.82 -20.49 25.62
N GLU A 98 -52.30 -21.70 25.36
CA GLU A 98 -53.08 -22.08 24.18
C GLU A 98 -54.56 -21.73 24.42
N ASN A 99 -55.28 -21.29 23.39
CA ASN A 99 -56.66 -21.71 23.16
C ASN A 99 -57.11 -21.47 21.71
N GLN A 100 -57.83 -22.47 21.18
CA GLN A 100 -58.39 -22.59 19.84
C GLN A 100 -59.64 -21.71 19.62
N SER A 101 -59.85 -21.23 18.38
CA SER A 101 -61.11 -21.33 17.58
C SER A 101 -61.15 -20.31 16.43
N GLU A 102 -61.42 -20.78 15.21
CA GLU A 102 -61.88 -20.03 14.02
C GLU A 102 -63.43 -19.98 13.99
N PRO A 103 -64.16 -19.27 13.06
CA PRO A 103 -63.74 -18.36 11.98
C PRO A 103 -64.60 -17.05 11.82
N SER A 104 -64.24 -16.26 10.80
CA SER A 104 -65.07 -15.36 9.94
C SER A 104 -65.24 -13.87 10.29
N SER A 105 -64.57 -13.00 9.51
CA SER A 105 -65.19 -12.01 8.61
C SER A 105 -64.15 -11.06 7.96
N SER A 106 -64.39 -10.79 6.66
CA SER A 106 -63.89 -9.74 5.75
C SER A 106 -63.19 -8.53 6.40
N THR A 107 -62.14 -7.89 5.85
CA THR A 107 -61.99 -7.32 4.50
C THR A 107 -60.60 -6.66 4.38
N ALA A 108 -60.20 -6.31 3.15
CA ALA A 108 -59.13 -5.38 2.72
C ALA A 108 -57.84 -6.03 2.19
N GLY A 109 -57.76 -6.01 0.85
CA GLY A 109 -56.72 -6.62 0.04
C GLY A 109 -55.34 -5.98 0.20
N ARG A 110 -54.34 -6.84 0.26
CA ARG A 110 -52.91 -6.50 0.15
C ARG A 110 -52.44 -7.02 -1.21
N PRO A 111 -51.88 -6.18 -2.10
CA PRO A 111 -51.42 -6.66 -3.40
C PRO A 111 -50.23 -7.60 -3.21
N SER A 112 -50.35 -8.81 -3.78
CA SER A 112 -49.28 -9.80 -3.85
C SER A 112 -48.10 -9.25 -4.67
N PRO A 113 -46.83 -9.57 -4.33
CA PRO A 113 -45.68 -9.12 -5.11
C PRO A 113 -45.77 -9.73 -6.51
N ARG A 114 -45.83 -8.86 -7.52
CA ARG A 114 -45.70 -9.24 -8.93
C ARG A 114 -44.35 -9.96 -9.10
N PRO A 115 -44.30 -11.16 -9.71
CA PRO A 115 -43.01 -11.77 -10.05
C PRO A 115 -42.27 -10.84 -11.00
N SER A 116 -41.06 -10.42 -10.62
CA SER A 116 -40.19 -9.64 -11.49
C SER A 116 -39.85 -10.48 -12.70
N ASN A 117 -40.37 -10.08 -13.86
CA ASN A 117 -40.02 -10.63 -15.14
C ASN A 117 -38.63 -10.11 -15.53
N SER A 118 -37.58 -10.56 -14.84
CA SER A 118 -36.21 -10.24 -15.21
C SER A 118 -35.83 -11.08 -16.42
N GLN A 119 -36.01 -10.53 -17.62
CA GLN A 119 -35.33 -11.08 -18.78
C GLN A 119 -33.82 -11.16 -18.49
N PRO A 120 -33.14 -12.22 -18.94
CA PRO A 120 -31.70 -12.32 -18.76
C PRO A 120 -31.03 -11.10 -19.42
N GLU A 121 -30.36 -10.28 -18.62
CA GLU A 121 -29.54 -9.17 -19.09
C GLU A 121 -28.47 -9.73 -20.03
N SER A 122 -28.36 -9.19 -21.26
CA SER A 122 -27.33 -9.58 -22.21
C SER A 122 -25.94 -9.21 -21.68
N ASP A 123 -24.89 -9.89 -22.15
CA ASP A 123 -23.55 -9.63 -21.64
C ASP A 123 -23.03 -8.23 -22.03
N GLU A 124 -23.48 -7.68 -23.15
CA GLU A 124 -23.17 -6.31 -23.58
C GLU A 124 -23.92 -5.28 -22.71
N ALA A 125 -25.18 -5.54 -22.35
CA ALA A 125 -25.93 -4.69 -21.43
C ALA A 125 -25.33 -4.72 -20.01
N TYR A 126 -24.88 -5.90 -19.58
CA TYR A 126 -24.18 -6.07 -18.32
C TYR A 126 -22.85 -5.29 -18.31
N ALA A 127 -22.05 -5.40 -19.38
CA ALA A 127 -20.78 -4.70 -19.51
C ALA A 127 -20.98 -3.19 -19.43
N ASP A 128 -21.90 -2.65 -20.22
CA ASP A 128 -22.23 -1.22 -20.22
C ASP A 128 -22.65 -0.72 -18.83
N ARG A 129 -23.58 -1.42 -18.18
CA ARG A 129 -24.05 -1.06 -16.85
C ARG A 129 -22.93 -1.07 -15.82
N VAL A 130 -22.09 -2.09 -15.82
CA VAL A 130 -20.99 -2.25 -14.85
C VAL A 130 -19.90 -1.20 -15.08
N LEU A 131 -19.47 -1.00 -16.32
CA LEU A 131 -18.43 -0.02 -16.66
C LEU A 131 -18.90 1.40 -16.37
N SER A 132 -20.13 1.75 -16.78
CA SER A 132 -20.75 3.03 -16.44
C SER A 132 -20.80 3.26 -14.93
N GLN A 133 -21.15 2.23 -14.14
CA GLN A 133 -21.20 2.33 -12.69
C GLN A 133 -19.81 2.45 -12.04
N ILE A 134 -18.79 1.74 -12.52
CA ILE A 134 -17.44 1.81 -11.97
C ILE A 134 -16.83 3.18 -12.24
N PHE A 135 -16.90 3.65 -13.48
CA PHE A 135 -16.18 4.84 -13.93
C PHE A 135 -17.00 6.12 -13.89
N ARG A 136 -18.31 6.05 -13.67
CA ARG A 136 -19.23 7.20 -13.67
C ARG A 136 -19.23 7.94 -15.02
N ILE A 137 -19.25 7.17 -16.10
CA ILE A 137 -19.26 7.65 -17.49
C ILE A 137 -20.47 7.08 -18.23
N THR A 138 -20.87 7.74 -19.32
CA THR A 138 -21.94 7.27 -20.22
C THR A 138 -21.64 7.72 -21.65
N VAL A 139 -21.97 6.87 -22.62
CA VAL A 139 -21.97 7.20 -24.06
C VAL A 139 -23.37 7.54 -24.57
N ASP A 140 -24.41 7.41 -23.74
CA ASP A 140 -25.78 7.79 -24.10
C ASP A 140 -26.15 9.12 -23.42
N PRO A 141 -26.47 10.18 -24.20
CA PRO A 141 -26.83 11.48 -23.65
C PRO A 141 -28.14 11.46 -22.85
N HIS A 142 -28.99 10.44 -23.00
CA HIS A 142 -30.25 10.33 -22.25
C HIS A 142 -30.05 9.68 -20.87
N ASN A 143 -28.92 9.00 -20.65
CA ASN A 143 -28.62 8.25 -19.43
C ASN A 143 -27.50 8.92 -18.59
N MET A 144 -27.71 10.20 -18.22
CA MET A 144 -26.72 10.97 -17.44
C MET A 144 -26.78 10.77 -15.92
N SER A 145 -27.72 9.95 -15.42
CA SER A 145 -27.83 9.63 -14.00
C SER A 145 -27.92 8.13 -13.81
N ASN A 146 -27.14 7.60 -12.87
CA ASN A 146 -27.24 6.18 -12.54
C ASN A 146 -28.55 5.89 -11.77
N SER A 147 -28.89 4.61 -11.64
CA SER A 147 -30.04 4.14 -10.85
C SER A 147 -30.01 4.51 -9.36
N HIS A 148 -28.90 5.05 -8.87
CA HIS A 148 -28.66 5.48 -7.49
C HIS A 148 -28.52 7.01 -7.36
N GLY A 149 -28.83 7.79 -8.40
CA GLY A 149 -28.79 9.27 -8.40
C GLY A 149 -27.41 9.91 -8.55
N HIS A 150 -26.35 9.16 -8.85
CA HIS A 150 -25.05 9.75 -9.17
C HIS A 150 -24.98 10.22 -10.61
N ARG A 151 -24.48 11.45 -10.81
CA ARG A 151 -24.23 12.05 -12.12
C ARG A 151 -23.14 11.28 -12.86
N MET A 152 -23.39 10.96 -14.12
CA MET A 152 -22.41 10.38 -15.05
C MET A 152 -21.82 11.47 -15.94
N MET A 153 -20.56 11.29 -16.32
CA MET A 153 -19.88 12.12 -17.32
C MET A 153 -20.20 11.58 -18.72
N PHE A 154 -20.81 12.42 -19.55
CA PHE A 154 -21.07 12.10 -20.94
C PHE A 154 -19.80 12.18 -21.78
N LEU A 155 -19.58 11.21 -22.66
CA LEU A 155 -18.42 11.09 -23.53
C LEU A 155 -18.83 11.41 -24.99
N PRO A 156 -18.81 12.69 -25.41
CA PRO A 156 -19.25 13.10 -26.74
C PRO A 156 -18.43 12.51 -27.89
N ASN A 157 -17.12 12.40 -27.75
CA ASN A 157 -16.27 11.92 -28.84
C ASN A 157 -16.49 10.42 -29.08
N LEU A 158 -16.54 9.63 -28.00
CA LEU A 158 -16.86 8.21 -28.10
C LEU A 158 -18.31 7.97 -28.57
N ASN A 159 -19.27 8.81 -28.17
CA ASN A 159 -20.64 8.74 -28.70
C ASN A 159 -20.67 8.96 -30.22
N GLN A 160 -19.95 9.96 -30.72
CA GLN A 160 -19.89 10.25 -32.15
C GLN A 160 -19.26 9.09 -32.93
N GLU A 161 -18.14 8.53 -32.45
CA GLU A 161 -17.47 7.41 -33.12
C GLU A 161 -18.35 6.16 -33.20
N LEU A 162 -19.11 5.83 -32.14
CA LEU A 162 -20.04 4.71 -32.13
C LEU A 162 -21.23 4.94 -33.10
N ASN A 163 -21.72 6.17 -33.20
CA ASN A 163 -22.76 6.51 -34.16
C ASN A 163 -22.26 6.41 -35.61
N ASP A 164 -21.05 6.90 -35.87
CA ASP A 164 -20.43 6.88 -37.20
C ASP A 164 -20.11 5.44 -37.66
N SER A 165 -19.76 4.55 -36.73
CA SER A 165 -19.51 3.12 -37.00
C SER A 165 -20.78 2.27 -37.06
N GLY A 166 -21.94 2.83 -36.67
CA GLY A 166 -23.21 2.09 -36.56
C GLY A 166 -23.23 1.08 -35.41
N GLU A 167 -22.35 1.23 -34.42
CA GLU A 167 -22.29 0.39 -33.23
C GLU A 167 -23.33 0.80 -32.18
N PRO A 168 -23.78 -0.13 -31.31
CA PRO A 168 -24.68 0.22 -30.22
C PRO A 168 -24.00 1.21 -29.25
N LEU A 169 -24.75 2.22 -28.80
CA LEU A 169 -24.32 3.21 -27.79
C LEU A 169 -24.16 2.57 -26.40
N LYS A 170 -23.17 1.70 -26.26
CA LYS A 170 -22.86 0.91 -25.06
C LYS A 170 -21.35 0.85 -24.84
N LEU A 171 -20.95 0.93 -23.58
CA LEU A 171 -19.56 0.69 -23.19
C LEU A 171 -19.23 -0.80 -23.23
N SER A 172 -18.06 -1.13 -23.75
CA SER A 172 -17.52 -2.48 -23.80
C SER A 172 -16.09 -2.49 -23.26
N ALA A 173 -15.54 -3.69 -23.02
CA ALA A 173 -14.13 -3.82 -22.64
C ALA A 173 -13.18 -3.24 -23.71
N ALA A 174 -13.57 -3.32 -25.00
CA ALA A 174 -12.77 -2.83 -26.12
C ALA A 174 -12.73 -1.29 -26.22
N SER A 175 -13.84 -0.61 -25.90
CA SER A 175 -13.91 0.86 -25.92
C SER A 175 -13.48 1.51 -24.60
N LEU A 176 -13.18 0.73 -23.57
CA LEU A 176 -12.93 1.24 -22.22
C LEU A 176 -11.70 2.15 -22.12
N ASP A 177 -10.56 1.81 -22.73
CA ASP A 177 -9.36 2.64 -22.63
C ASP A 177 -9.58 4.04 -23.24
N GLN A 178 -10.27 4.09 -24.38
CA GLN A 178 -10.66 5.35 -25.03
C GLN A 178 -11.63 6.14 -24.17
N ALA A 179 -12.62 5.47 -23.58
CA ALA A 179 -13.58 6.10 -22.69
C ALA A 179 -12.90 6.73 -21.45
N LEU A 180 -11.91 6.05 -20.87
CA LEU A 180 -11.15 6.57 -19.73
C LEU A 180 -10.25 7.74 -20.10
N MET A 181 -9.67 7.73 -21.30
CA MET A 181 -8.85 8.82 -21.81
C MET A 181 -9.67 10.10 -21.99
N GLU A 182 -10.83 9.98 -22.64
CA GLU A 182 -11.76 11.11 -22.80
C GLU A 182 -12.26 11.63 -21.45
N ALA A 183 -12.64 10.73 -20.53
CA ALA A 183 -13.10 11.11 -19.20
C ALA A 183 -12.04 11.85 -18.38
N ALA A 184 -10.78 11.42 -18.48
CA ALA A 184 -9.67 12.08 -17.80
C ALA A 184 -9.31 13.44 -18.44
N GLY A 185 -9.43 13.56 -19.76
CA GLY A 185 -9.29 14.84 -20.46
C GLY A 185 -10.39 15.84 -20.09
N ALA A 186 -11.62 15.36 -19.86
CA ALA A 186 -12.74 16.18 -19.40
C ALA A 186 -12.71 16.51 -17.89
N TRP A 187 -11.86 15.83 -17.11
CA TRP A 187 -11.70 16.13 -15.68
C TRP A 187 -11.03 17.50 -15.50
N PRO A 188 -11.46 18.34 -14.52
CA PRO A 188 -10.88 19.66 -14.32
C PRO A 188 -9.35 19.63 -14.17
N GLN A 189 -8.67 20.53 -14.86
CA GLN A 189 -7.20 20.59 -14.91
C GLN A 189 -6.57 21.01 -13.57
N ASP A 190 -7.31 21.79 -12.77
CA ASP A 190 -6.92 22.24 -11.43
C ASP A 190 -6.97 21.12 -10.37
N LYS A 191 -7.52 19.95 -10.71
CA LYS A 191 -7.69 18.84 -9.77
C LYS A 191 -6.84 17.64 -10.16
N PRO A 192 -6.22 16.93 -9.19
CA PRO A 192 -5.48 15.70 -9.47
C PRO A 192 -6.37 14.64 -10.13
N LEU A 193 -5.86 13.96 -11.16
CA LEU A 193 -6.55 12.85 -11.83
C LEU A 193 -6.81 11.67 -10.89
N MET A 194 -5.95 11.48 -9.89
CA MET A 194 -6.15 10.44 -8.87
C MET A 194 -7.44 10.62 -8.07
N HIS A 195 -7.99 11.85 -7.94
CA HIS A 195 -9.30 12.05 -7.32
C HIS A 195 -10.45 11.42 -8.13
N TYR A 196 -10.25 11.25 -9.44
CA TYR A 196 -11.19 10.53 -10.30
C TYR A 196 -10.90 9.02 -10.30
N PHE A 197 -9.66 8.63 -10.59
CA PHE A 197 -9.32 7.22 -10.80
C PHE A 197 -9.29 6.37 -9.52
N LEU A 198 -8.87 6.90 -8.37
CA LEU A 198 -8.76 6.11 -7.13
C LEU A 198 -10.14 5.60 -6.63
N PRO A 199 -11.20 6.44 -6.59
CA PRO A 199 -12.55 5.94 -6.32
C PRO A 199 -13.05 4.94 -7.36
N CYS A 200 -12.70 5.13 -8.64
CA CYS A 200 -13.03 4.16 -9.71
C CYS A 200 -12.37 2.80 -9.43
N TRP A 201 -11.09 2.79 -9.04
CA TRP A 201 -10.36 1.57 -8.68
C TRP A 201 -11.03 0.83 -7.53
N LYS A 202 -11.42 1.53 -6.46
CA LYS A 202 -12.11 0.92 -5.32
C LYS A 202 -13.44 0.32 -5.70
N ARG A 203 -14.22 1.01 -6.54
CA ARG A 203 -15.47 0.46 -7.10
C ARG A 203 -15.21 -0.76 -7.97
N ALA A 204 -14.17 -0.73 -8.82
CA ALA A 204 -13.81 -1.86 -9.67
C ALA A 204 -13.45 -3.09 -8.83
N VAL A 205 -12.60 -2.93 -7.81
CA VAL A 205 -12.24 -4.02 -6.89
C VAL A 205 -13.48 -4.54 -6.14
N LYS A 206 -14.29 -3.65 -5.56
CA LYS A 206 -15.49 -4.03 -4.80
C LYS A 206 -16.47 -4.82 -5.66
N THR A 207 -16.72 -4.37 -6.88
CA THR A 207 -17.69 -5.01 -7.79
C THR A 207 -17.14 -6.34 -8.31
N ALA A 208 -15.84 -6.43 -8.59
CA ALA A 208 -15.19 -7.68 -8.98
C ALA A 208 -15.22 -8.73 -7.85
N THR A 209 -15.03 -8.32 -6.59
CA THR A 209 -15.12 -9.25 -5.44
C THR A 209 -16.55 -9.76 -5.20
N GLN A 210 -17.57 -8.99 -5.59
CA GLN A 210 -18.97 -9.39 -5.50
C GLN A 210 -19.38 -10.34 -6.64
N LEU A 211 -18.61 -10.40 -7.72
CA LEU A 211 -18.85 -11.33 -8.81
C LEU A 211 -18.48 -12.74 -8.38
N LYS A 212 -19.47 -13.64 -8.38
CA LYS A 212 -19.26 -15.07 -8.04
C LYS A 212 -18.63 -15.87 -9.19
N VAL A 213 -18.74 -15.36 -10.41
CA VAL A 213 -18.26 -16.02 -11.63
C VAL A 213 -16.78 -15.71 -11.81
N THR A 214 -15.99 -16.75 -12.08
CA THR A 214 -14.52 -16.66 -12.23
C THR A 214 -14.04 -16.77 -13.67
N GLU A 215 -14.92 -17.05 -14.63
CA GLU A 215 -14.60 -17.24 -16.05
C GLU A 215 -15.71 -16.69 -16.95
N GLY A 216 -15.39 -16.39 -18.20
CA GLY A 216 -16.33 -15.93 -19.21
C GLY A 216 -16.46 -14.41 -19.35
N PRO A 217 -17.33 -13.92 -20.24
CA PRO A 217 -17.33 -12.54 -20.72
C PRO A 217 -17.50 -11.50 -19.59
N ARG A 218 -18.35 -11.81 -18.60
CA ARG A 218 -18.57 -10.91 -17.45
C ARG A 218 -17.32 -10.80 -16.58
N PHE A 219 -16.62 -11.91 -16.34
CA PHE A 219 -15.38 -11.90 -15.57
C PHE A 219 -14.28 -11.10 -16.29
N GLU A 220 -14.18 -11.27 -17.61
CA GLU A 220 -13.22 -10.53 -18.44
C GLU A 220 -13.45 -9.01 -18.36
N VAL A 221 -14.70 -8.54 -18.38
CA VAL A 221 -15.03 -7.12 -18.19
C VAL A 221 -14.51 -6.59 -16.86
N HIS A 222 -14.68 -7.32 -15.75
CA HIS A 222 -14.18 -6.89 -14.44
C HIS A 222 -12.65 -6.93 -14.36
N SER A 223 -12.04 -7.95 -14.96
CA SER A 223 -10.58 -8.08 -15.04
C SER A 223 -9.97 -6.91 -15.79
N GLU A 224 -10.55 -6.58 -16.96
CA GLU A 224 -10.08 -5.50 -17.80
C GLU A 224 -10.34 -4.12 -17.19
N ALA A 225 -11.51 -3.92 -16.56
CA ALA A 225 -11.81 -2.70 -15.81
C ALA A 225 -10.79 -2.45 -14.69
N LYS A 226 -10.43 -3.49 -13.93
CA LYS A 226 -9.36 -3.38 -12.92
C LYS A 226 -8.02 -3.06 -13.55
N ARG A 227 -7.63 -3.81 -14.58
CA ARG A 227 -6.33 -3.67 -15.24
C ARG A 227 -6.13 -2.24 -15.76
N LEU A 228 -7.09 -1.75 -16.55
CA LEU A 228 -7.06 -0.40 -17.11
C LEU A 228 -7.16 0.67 -16.03
N CYS A 229 -8.03 0.52 -15.03
CA CYS A 229 -8.15 1.51 -13.96
C CYS A 229 -6.85 1.66 -13.15
N MET A 230 -6.19 0.55 -12.80
CA MET A 230 -4.89 0.58 -12.12
C MET A 230 -3.83 1.27 -12.98
N SER A 231 -3.72 0.89 -14.26
CA SER A 231 -2.74 1.52 -15.16
C SER A 231 -3.02 3.02 -15.32
N ASN A 232 -4.28 3.44 -15.44
CA ASN A 232 -4.63 4.86 -15.51
C ASN A 232 -4.32 5.60 -14.20
N CYS A 233 -4.48 4.98 -13.03
CA CYS A 233 -4.04 5.56 -11.74
C CYS A 233 -2.53 5.85 -11.74
N LEU A 234 -1.72 4.91 -12.23
CA LEU A 234 -0.27 5.06 -12.26
C LEU A 234 0.17 6.07 -13.33
N PHE A 235 -0.41 6.01 -14.54
CA PHE A 235 -0.14 6.97 -15.60
C PHE A 235 -0.56 8.39 -15.21
N ALA A 236 -1.65 8.55 -14.47
CA ALA A 236 -2.06 9.84 -13.93
C ALA A 236 -1.02 10.48 -12.99
N LEU A 237 -0.06 9.70 -12.48
CA LEU A 237 0.99 10.15 -11.57
C LEU A 237 2.37 10.19 -12.23
N THR A 238 2.64 9.32 -13.20
CA THR A 238 3.97 9.21 -13.84
C THR A 238 4.02 9.84 -15.23
N MET A 239 2.88 10.00 -15.90
CA MET A 239 2.76 10.45 -17.29
C MET A 239 1.48 11.28 -17.50
N PRO A 240 1.38 12.46 -16.85
CA PRO A 240 0.21 13.34 -16.97
C PRO A 240 0.01 13.91 -18.38
N ASP A 241 1.08 13.99 -19.17
CA ASP A 241 1.10 14.42 -20.57
C ASP A 241 0.17 13.58 -21.47
N LEU A 242 -0.03 12.30 -21.12
CA LEU A 242 -0.96 11.40 -21.79
C LEU A 242 -2.43 11.85 -21.72
N TYR A 243 -2.75 12.80 -20.84
CA TYR A 243 -4.08 13.36 -20.66
C TYR A 243 -4.12 14.85 -21.03
N GLY A 244 -3.12 15.35 -21.76
CA GLY A 244 -3.00 16.76 -22.10
C GLY A 244 -2.76 17.65 -20.89
N ARG A 245 -2.05 17.13 -19.88
CA ARG A 245 -1.71 17.86 -18.65
C ARG A 245 -0.22 18.08 -18.54
N GLU A 246 0.18 19.23 -18.01
CA GLU A 246 1.57 19.49 -17.65
C GLU A 246 1.91 18.81 -16.32
N PRO A 247 3.15 18.30 -16.14
CA PRO A 247 3.59 17.75 -14.87
C PRO A 247 3.48 18.76 -13.72
N ASP A 248 2.80 18.38 -12.64
CA ASP A 248 2.66 19.18 -11.42
C ASP A 248 2.99 18.32 -10.19
N PRO A 249 4.12 18.57 -9.50
CA PRO A 249 4.53 17.81 -8.31
C PRO A 249 3.49 17.78 -7.18
N ARG A 250 2.54 18.73 -7.15
CA ARG A 250 1.44 18.76 -6.17
C ARG A 250 0.34 17.75 -6.49
N HIS A 251 0.17 17.41 -7.77
CA HIS A 251 -0.82 16.46 -8.25
C HIS A 251 -0.20 15.07 -8.48
N ASP A 252 1.04 15.03 -8.93
CA ASP A 252 1.80 13.85 -9.36
C ASP A 252 2.54 13.20 -8.18
N THR A 253 1.81 12.99 -7.08
CA THR A 253 2.37 12.44 -5.84
C THR A 253 1.39 11.53 -5.10
N LEU A 254 1.92 10.50 -4.43
CA LEU A 254 1.12 9.60 -3.59
C LEU A 254 0.88 10.12 -2.17
N VAL A 255 1.61 11.17 -1.74
CA VAL A 255 1.58 11.69 -0.36
C VAL A 255 0.17 11.95 0.18
N PRO A 256 -0.71 12.73 -0.48
CA PRO A 256 -2.02 13.04 0.09
C PRO A 256 -2.94 11.83 0.23
N TYR A 257 -2.69 10.76 -0.53
CA TYR A 257 -3.47 9.51 -0.48
C TYR A 257 -2.88 8.51 0.53
N LEU A 258 -1.56 8.54 0.77
CA LEU A 258 -0.88 7.73 1.78
C LEU A 258 -1.10 8.25 3.20
N LEU A 259 -1.27 9.56 3.39
CA LEU A 259 -1.59 10.16 4.68
C LEU A 259 -3.05 9.96 5.10
N LYS A 260 -3.89 9.37 4.24
CA LYS A 260 -5.28 9.03 4.58
C LYS A 260 -5.36 7.59 5.09
N SER A 261 -6.39 7.32 5.89
CA SER A 261 -6.68 5.97 6.34
C SER A 261 -6.87 5.02 5.15
N ILE A 262 -6.43 3.77 5.28
CA ILE A 262 -6.67 2.70 4.30
C ILE A 262 -8.17 2.46 4.03
N GLN A 263 -9.05 2.91 4.93
CA GLN A 263 -10.50 2.82 4.82
C GLN A 263 -11.13 4.07 4.18
N ASP A 264 -10.41 5.19 4.09
CA ASP A 264 -10.89 6.42 3.47
C ASP A 264 -11.11 6.20 1.97
N GLU A 265 -12.19 6.70 1.38
CA GLU A 265 -12.48 6.57 -0.07
C GLU A 265 -11.38 7.17 -0.96
N ASN A 266 -10.64 8.15 -0.46
CA ASN A 266 -9.50 8.79 -1.13
C ASN A 266 -8.14 8.33 -0.59
N GLY A 267 -8.08 7.33 0.30
CA GLY A 267 -6.81 6.75 0.78
C GLY A 267 -6.31 5.59 -0.08
N LEU A 268 -5.01 5.28 -0.04
CA LEU A 268 -4.49 4.07 -0.70
C LEU A 268 -4.75 2.84 0.19
N CYS A 269 -5.57 1.91 -0.31
CA CYS A 269 -5.83 0.65 0.39
C CYS A 269 -4.77 -0.41 0.04
N PHE A 270 -4.70 -1.47 0.87
CA PHE A 270 -3.72 -2.55 0.65
C PHE A 270 -3.84 -3.21 -0.73
N ASN A 271 -5.06 -3.36 -1.26
CA ASN A 271 -5.27 -3.91 -2.60
C ASN A 271 -4.66 -3.04 -3.70
N PHE A 272 -4.71 -1.71 -3.55
CA PHE A 272 -4.08 -0.80 -4.51
C PHE A 272 -2.56 -0.98 -4.48
N ILE A 273 -1.97 -0.94 -3.28
CA ILE A 273 -0.51 -1.07 -3.11
C ILE A 273 -0.02 -2.41 -3.62
N GLN A 274 -0.70 -3.51 -3.25
CA GLN A 274 -0.36 -4.86 -3.71
C GLN A 274 -0.40 -4.98 -5.23
N GLU A 275 -1.39 -4.36 -5.88
CA GLU A 275 -1.53 -4.41 -7.33
C GLU A 275 -0.51 -3.50 -8.04
N ALA A 276 -0.18 -2.35 -7.47
CA ALA A 276 0.90 -1.49 -7.97
C ALA A 276 2.27 -2.17 -7.87
N ILE A 277 2.55 -2.89 -6.78
CA ILE A 277 3.81 -3.63 -6.58
C ILE A 277 4.07 -4.66 -7.69
N LYS A 278 3.01 -5.26 -8.24
CA LYS A 278 3.16 -6.24 -9.34
C LYS A 278 3.76 -5.62 -10.61
N ARG A 279 3.69 -4.30 -10.76
CA ARG A 279 4.19 -3.55 -11.93
C ARG A 279 5.56 -2.92 -11.68
N PHE A 280 6.17 -3.15 -10.52
CA PHE A 280 7.46 -2.53 -10.18
C PHE A 280 8.59 -2.96 -11.12
N ASP A 281 8.54 -4.21 -11.59
CA ASP A 281 9.55 -4.74 -12.51
C ASP A 281 9.27 -4.32 -13.98
N ASP A 282 8.09 -3.73 -14.27
CA ASP A 282 7.69 -3.30 -15.61
C ASP A 282 8.09 -1.84 -15.91
N ASP A 283 8.07 -0.96 -14.90
CA ASP A 283 8.35 0.47 -15.03
C ASP A 283 9.00 1.03 -13.74
N GLU A 284 10.28 1.39 -13.82
CA GLU A 284 11.09 1.96 -12.72
C GLU A 284 10.56 3.30 -12.18
N ALA A 285 9.70 4.00 -12.92
CA ALA A 285 9.03 5.20 -12.42
C ALA A 285 8.07 4.89 -11.27
N ILE A 286 7.47 3.68 -11.26
CA ILE A 286 6.52 3.26 -10.22
C ILE A 286 7.21 3.09 -8.85
N PRO A 287 8.26 2.28 -8.67
CA PRO A 287 8.92 2.18 -7.37
C PRO A 287 9.51 3.52 -6.92
N THR A 288 10.00 4.36 -7.85
CA THR A 288 10.48 5.72 -7.55
C THR A 288 9.38 6.60 -6.96
N LEU A 289 8.19 6.60 -7.55
CA LEU A 289 7.02 7.32 -7.03
C LEU A 289 6.67 6.94 -5.58
N PHE A 290 6.70 5.65 -5.25
CA PHE A 290 6.46 5.17 -3.87
C PHE A 290 7.58 5.57 -2.91
N ASN A 291 8.84 5.56 -3.36
CA ASN A 291 9.98 5.96 -2.54
C ASN A 291 9.94 7.47 -2.24
N ASP A 292 9.77 8.30 -3.27
CA ASP A 292 9.74 9.76 -3.16
C ASP A 292 8.61 10.22 -2.24
N ALA A 293 7.43 9.60 -2.35
CA ALA A 293 6.32 9.90 -1.47
C ALA A 293 6.65 9.63 0.01
N MET A 294 7.30 8.50 0.33
CA MET A 294 7.67 8.21 1.72
C MET A 294 8.81 9.10 2.22
N VAL A 295 9.76 9.46 1.35
CA VAL A 295 10.83 10.42 1.67
C VAL A 295 10.24 11.79 2.00
N GLN A 296 9.25 12.25 1.22
CA GLN A 296 8.52 13.49 1.50
C GLN A 296 7.74 13.42 2.82
N ILE A 297 7.06 12.30 3.09
CA ILE A 297 6.36 12.04 4.36
C ILE A 297 7.35 12.10 5.53
N SER A 298 8.49 11.43 5.44
CA SER A 298 9.54 11.45 6.47
C SER A 298 10.09 12.86 6.70
N SER A 299 10.45 13.57 5.62
CA SER A 299 10.95 14.93 5.68
C SER A 299 9.96 15.88 6.36
N LYS A 300 8.67 15.79 6.00
CA LYS A 300 7.63 16.59 6.63
C LYS A 300 7.44 16.23 8.10
N LEU A 301 7.47 14.95 8.44
CA LEU A 301 7.40 14.47 9.83
C LEU A 301 8.54 15.03 10.69
N GLY A 302 9.73 15.24 10.10
CA GLY A 302 10.89 15.84 10.78
C GLY A 302 10.64 17.26 11.31
N THR A 303 9.61 17.94 10.78
CA THR A 303 9.18 19.28 11.21
C THR A 303 8.11 19.26 12.29
N LEU A 304 7.56 18.09 12.62
CA LEU A 304 6.45 17.92 13.57
C LEU A 304 6.94 17.49 14.95
N THR A 305 6.04 17.63 15.92
CA THR A 305 6.16 17.16 17.30
C THR A 305 4.99 16.24 17.66
N MET A 306 5.03 15.60 18.82
CA MET A 306 3.91 14.78 19.31
C MET A 306 2.64 15.58 19.64
N ASN A 307 2.72 16.92 19.71
CA ASN A 307 1.54 17.77 19.88
C ASN A 307 0.85 18.08 18.54
N ASP A 308 1.51 17.83 17.41
CA ASP A 308 0.97 18.04 16.07
C ASP A 308 0.24 16.78 15.56
N ASP A 309 -0.40 16.89 14.38
CA ASP A 309 -1.05 15.74 13.72
C ASP A 309 -0.03 14.81 13.03
N TYR A 310 0.80 14.14 13.82
CA TYR A 310 1.87 13.26 13.34
C TYR A 310 1.38 11.84 12.97
N LYS A 311 0.23 11.42 13.50
CA LYS A 311 -0.27 10.03 13.38
C LYS A 311 -0.43 9.57 11.93
N PRO A 312 -0.97 10.38 10.98
CA PRO A 312 -1.04 10.01 9.56
C PRO A 312 0.30 9.56 8.96
N TYR A 313 1.39 10.22 9.34
CA TYR A 313 2.74 9.94 8.84
C TYR A 313 3.25 8.58 9.33
N VAL A 314 3.05 8.30 10.63
CA VAL A 314 3.42 7.01 11.24
C VAL A 314 2.58 5.87 10.62
N GLN A 315 1.28 6.09 10.42
CA GLN A 315 0.38 5.10 9.80
C GLN A 315 0.75 4.80 8.34
N ALA A 316 1.24 5.78 7.58
CA ALA A 316 1.76 5.56 6.23
C ALA A 316 2.97 4.60 6.25
N MET A 317 3.91 4.78 7.18
CA MET A 317 5.07 3.89 7.30
C MET A 317 4.70 2.49 7.83
N LEU A 318 3.76 2.40 8.77
CA LEU A 318 3.18 1.12 9.20
C LEU A 318 2.48 0.38 8.07
N THR A 319 1.83 1.10 7.16
CA THR A 319 1.25 0.54 5.94
C THR A 319 2.34 -0.05 5.05
N TYR A 320 3.45 0.67 4.83
CA TYR A 320 4.60 0.17 4.08
C TYR A 320 5.25 -1.05 4.73
N ALA A 321 5.31 -1.10 6.08
CA ALA A 321 5.86 -2.22 6.84
C ALA A 321 5.16 -3.56 6.55
N ARG A 322 3.93 -3.54 5.99
CA ARG A 322 3.23 -4.75 5.55
C ARG A 322 3.69 -5.30 4.21
N PHE A 323 4.48 -4.56 3.44
CA PHE A 323 4.93 -4.91 2.09
C PHE A 323 6.45 -4.97 2.01
N PRO A 324 7.07 -6.16 2.09
CA PRO A 324 8.52 -6.30 2.04
C PRO A 324 9.18 -5.65 0.82
N ARG A 325 8.52 -5.67 -0.35
CA ARG A 325 9.04 -5.02 -1.57
C ARG A 325 9.21 -3.50 -1.42
N LEU A 326 8.27 -2.82 -0.73
CA LEU A 326 8.41 -1.39 -0.44
C LEU A 326 9.55 -1.12 0.53
N ILE A 327 9.68 -1.94 1.57
CA ILE A 327 10.73 -1.82 2.58
C ILE A 327 12.13 -2.03 1.97
N VAL A 328 12.29 -3.04 1.11
CA VAL A 328 13.54 -3.27 0.37
C VAL A 328 13.91 -2.08 -0.50
N ASN A 329 12.95 -1.52 -1.25
CA ASN A 329 13.19 -0.37 -2.11
C ASN A 329 13.56 0.89 -1.30
N LEU A 330 12.85 1.15 -0.20
CA LEU A 330 13.15 2.27 0.69
C LEU A 330 14.52 2.18 1.33
N ALA A 331 14.95 0.98 1.74
CA ALA A 331 16.26 0.81 2.36
C ALA A 331 17.43 1.08 1.41
N LYS A 332 17.21 0.92 0.10
CA LYS A 332 18.19 1.27 -0.94
C LYS A 332 18.21 2.77 -1.26
N HIS A 333 17.19 3.52 -0.87
CA HIS A 333 17.12 4.94 -1.14
C HIS A 333 18.26 5.70 -0.43
N PRO A 334 18.94 6.67 -1.06
CA PRO A 334 20.05 7.40 -0.45
C PRO A 334 19.71 8.07 0.88
N CYS A 335 18.46 8.51 1.06
CA CYS A 335 18.00 9.08 2.32
C CYS A 335 17.89 8.07 3.47
N PHE A 336 17.94 6.75 3.22
CA PHE A 336 17.86 5.76 4.29
C PHE A 336 18.98 5.95 5.30
N ASN A 337 20.21 6.06 4.81
CA ASN A 337 21.39 6.37 5.60
C ASN A 337 22.29 7.32 4.81
N MET A 338 22.31 8.59 5.21
CA MET A 338 23.16 9.63 4.61
C MET A 338 24.00 10.30 5.70
N ALA A 339 25.18 10.79 5.31
CA ALA A 339 26.07 11.50 6.22
C ALA A 339 25.40 12.76 6.76
N GLN A 340 25.32 12.87 8.08
CA GLN A 340 24.68 13.94 8.82
C GLN A 340 25.46 14.25 10.12
N SER A 341 25.21 15.43 10.69
CA SER A 341 25.60 15.70 12.07
C SER A 341 24.74 14.86 13.02
N ALA A 342 25.19 14.64 14.26
CA ALA A 342 24.42 13.91 15.27
C ALA A 342 22.94 14.39 15.40
N PRO A 343 22.64 15.69 15.53
CA PRO A 343 21.26 16.17 15.54
C PRO A 343 20.58 16.14 14.15
N GLY A 344 21.36 16.09 13.06
CA GLY A 344 20.83 15.97 11.70
C GLY A 344 20.27 14.58 11.40
N ILE A 345 20.80 13.53 12.04
CA ILE A 345 20.35 12.14 11.81
C ILE A 345 18.85 12.00 12.09
N GLU A 346 18.37 12.53 13.21
CA GLU A 346 16.94 12.43 13.60
C GLU A 346 15.99 13.26 12.71
N LYS A 347 16.49 14.06 11.76
CA LYS A 347 15.68 14.92 10.87
C LYS A 347 15.82 14.60 9.38
N HIS A 348 16.99 14.13 8.95
CA HIS A 348 17.34 14.05 7.53
C HIS A 348 17.51 12.62 7.01
N THR A 349 17.65 11.62 7.88
CA THR A 349 17.57 10.21 7.44
C THR A 349 16.12 9.75 7.36
N LEU A 350 15.84 8.69 6.61
CA LEU A 350 14.48 8.22 6.37
C LEU A 350 13.75 7.82 7.66
N LEU A 351 14.42 7.09 8.55
CA LEU A 351 13.84 6.62 9.81
C LEU A 351 13.98 7.62 10.96
N GLY A 352 14.88 8.61 10.83
CA GLY A 352 15.17 9.60 11.86
C GLY A 352 13.92 10.29 12.41
N PRO A 353 13.10 10.93 11.56
CA PRO A 353 11.88 11.61 11.97
C PRO A 353 10.87 10.75 12.75
N PHE A 354 10.76 9.47 12.43
CA PHE A 354 9.88 8.55 13.14
C PHE A 354 10.40 8.27 14.55
N PHE A 355 11.69 7.97 14.68
CA PHE A 355 12.34 7.73 15.97
C PHE A 355 12.48 9.00 16.82
N ARG A 356 12.43 10.19 16.21
CA ARG A 356 12.53 11.48 16.89
C ARG A 356 11.31 11.81 17.75
N LEU A 357 10.12 11.35 17.35
CA LEU A 357 8.87 11.65 18.04
C LEU A 357 8.93 11.11 19.48
N SER A 358 8.79 12.02 20.44
CA SER A 358 8.86 11.68 21.86
C SER A 358 8.17 12.74 22.70
N PRO A 359 7.50 12.37 23.81
CA PRO A 359 6.94 13.35 24.73
C PRO A 359 8.02 14.12 25.51
N LEU A 360 9.28 13.71 25.39
CA LEU A 360 10.44 14.38 25.98
C LEU A 360 10.91 15.60 25.17
N GLN A 361 10.30 15.86 24.01
CA GLN A 361 10.55 17.07 23.25
C GLN A 361 10.10 18.30 24.04
N GLY A 362 10.89 19.38 24.02
CA GLY A 362 10.70 20.54 24.90
C GLY A 362 9.30 21.17 24.83
N GLU A 363 8.69 21.23 23.64
CA GLU A 363 7.32 21.76 23.46
C GLU A 363 6.25 20.84 24.04
N ALA A 364 6.42 19.52 23.95
CA ALA A 364 5.51 18.56 24.60
C ALA A 364 5.58 18.70 26.12
N VAL A 365 6.79 18.73 26.70
CA VAL A 365 6.97 18.84 28.16
C VAL A 365 6.32 20.11 28.73
N LYS A 366 6.44 21.25 28.05
CA LYS A 366 5.82 22.53 28.49
C LYS A 366 4.30 22.45 28.59
N SER A 367 3.66 21.74 27.66
CA SER A 367 2.19 21.58 27.65
C SER A 367 1.67 20.72 28.80
N TYR A 368 2.41 19.67 29.19
CA TYR A 368 2.01 18.76 30.26
C TYR A 368 2.39 19.26 31.67
N PHE A 369 3.42 20.11 31.78
CA PHE A 369 3.90 20.63 33.06
C PHE A 369 3.94 22.17 33.11
N PRO A 370 2.78 22.85 33.05
CA PRO A 370 2.72 24.30 33.17
C PRO A 370 3.05 24.75 34.60
N GLY A 371 4.11 25.54 34.77
CA GLY A 371 4.51 26.05 36.09
C GLY A 371 4.98 24.94 37.03
N PRO A 372 6.10 24.24 36.75
CA PRO A 372 6.52 23.02 37.46
C PRO A 372 6.74 23.18 38.97
N ARG A 373 6.82 24.42 39.47
CA ARG A 373 6.95 24.74 40.91
C ARG A 373 5.62 24.80 41.66
N THR A 374 4.50 24.87 40.95
CA THR A 374 3.15 25.07 41.51
C THR A 374 2.19 23.90 41.23
N ILE A 375 2.61 22.90 40.44
CA ILE A 375 1.78 21.74 40.14
C ILE A 375 1.71 20.80 41.35
N GLU A 376 0.50 20.35 41.68
CA GLU A 376 0.26 19.33 42.69
C GLU A 376 0.90 17.99 42.31
N LYS A 377 1.52 17.29 43.27
CA LYS A 377 2.22 16.02 43.03
C LYS A 377 1.34 14.95 42.35
N SER A 378 0.05 14.89 42.68
CA SER A 378 -0.92 13.96 42.07
C SER A 378 -1.06 14.20 40.56
N LYS A 379 -1.20 15.46 40.15
CA LYS A 379 -1.27 15.87 38.74
C LYS A 379 0.02 15.57 37.98
N ILE A 380 1.17 15.73 38.63
CA ILE A 380 2.47 15.36 38.04
C ILE A 380 2.50 13.85 37.73
N SER A 381 2.08 12.99 38.66
CA SER A 381 2.05 11.54 38.46
C SER A 381 1.13 11.15 37.29
N ILE A 382 -0.09 11.72 37.26
CA ILE A 382 -1.06 11.45 36.18
C ILE A 382 -0.49 11.86 34.82
N ALA A 383 0.13 13.04 34.73
CA ALA A 383 0.77 13.50 33.50
C ALA A 383 1.93 12.58 33.08
N GLN A 384 2.77 12.16 34.02
CA GLN A 384 3.85 11.21 33.73
C GLN A 384 3.34 9.87 33.22
N ASP A 385 2.29 9.32 33.82
CA ASP A 385 1.70 8.04 33.40
C ASP A 385 1.08 8.15 32.00
N ALA A 386 0.39 9.25 31.71
CA ALA A 386 -0.13 9.53 30.37
C ALA A 386 1.01 9.61 29.33
N LEU A 387 2.08 10.35 29.63
CA LEU A 387 3.23 10.46 28.73
C LEU A 387 3.95 9.13 28.51
N ARG A 388 4.09 8.29 29.55
CA ARG A 388 4.65 6.94 29.43
C ARG A 388 3.78 6.07 28.53
N MET A 389 2.46 6.14 28.65
CA MET A 389 1.54 5.39 27.80
C MET A 389 1.67 5.82 26.33
N VAL A 390 1.70 7.13 26.06
CA VAL A 390 1.91 7.66 24.70
C VAL A 390 3.25 7.22 24.12
N LEU A 391 4.33 7.32 24.89
CA LEU A 391 5.66 6.88 24.48
C LEU A 391 5.67 5.38 24.16
N ARG A 392 5.10 4.55 25.05
CA ARG A 392 5.05 3.10 24.84
C ARG A 392 4.27 2.72 23.57
N THR A 393 3.12 3.35 23.34
CA THR A 393 2.35 3.13 22.10
C THR A 393 3.16 3.48 20.86
N HIS A 394 3.85 4.63 20.87
CA HIS A 394 4.71 5.01 19.74
C HIS A 394 5.90 4.05 19.56
N GLN A 395 6.48 3.55 20.65
CA GLN A 395 7.56 2.55 20.60
C GLN A 395 7.10 1.19 20.06
N GLU A 396 5.84 0.79 20.26
CA GLU A 396 5.27 -0.37 19.56
C GLU A 396 5.20 -0.16 18.05
N ASP A 397 4.79 1.05 17.61
CA ASP A 397 4.79 1.39 16.18
C ASP A 397 6.21 1.37 15.60
N LEU A 398 7.18 1.95 16.31
CA LEU A 398 8.59 1.93 15.92
C LEU A 398 9.16 0.50 15.85
N TRP A 399 8.76 -0.37 16.76
CA TRP A 399 9.13 -1.78 16.72
C TRP A 399 8.60 -2.46 15.45
N VAL A 400 7.32 -2.27 15.12
CA VAL A 400 6.74 -2.84 13.89
C VAL A 400 7.50 -2.36 12.66
N ILE A 401 7.81 -1.07 12.58
CA ILE A 401 8.57 -0.47 11.48
C ILE A 401 9.98 -1.08 11.41
N ALA A 402 10.77 -0.99 12.48
CA ALA A 402 12.15 -1.46 12.50
C ALA A 402 12.25 -2.97 12.24
N ASN A 403 11.36 -3.76 12.84
CA ASN A 403 11.31 -5.20 12.64
C ASN A 403 10.95 -5.56 11.19
N ALA A 404 10.13 -4.76 10.50
CA ALA A 404 9.87 -4.96 9.07
C ALA A 404 11.14 -4.80 8.23
N PHE A 405 11.98 -3.78 8.51
CA PHE A 405 13.28 -3.61 7.86
C PHE A 405 14.24 -4.78 8.14
N ILE A 406 14.37 -5.22 9.39
CA ILE A 406 15.23 -6.37 9.78
C ILE A 406 14.79 -7.68 9.11
N ARG A 407 13.49 -7.87 8.88
CA ARG A 407 12.91 -9.10 8.31
C ARG A 407 12.78 -9.10 6.79
N ALA A 408 12.80 -7.94 6.13
CA ALA A 408 12.59 -7.86 4.69
C ALA A 408 13.70 -8.52 3.85
N GLY A 409 14.93 -8.58 4.36
CA GLY A 409 16.06 -9.21 3.68
C GLY A 409 17.38 -9.00 4.41
N VAL A 410 18.43 -9.72 3.98
CA VAL A 410 19.77 -9.61 4.56
C VAL A 410 20.38 -8.22 4.32
N ASP A 411 20.26 -7.69 3.10
CA ASP A 411 20.75 -6.34 2.76
C ASP A 411 20.03 -5.26 3.59
N THR A 412 18.69 -5.29 3.63
CA THR A 412 17.89 -4.37 4.45
C THR A 412 18.27 -4.45 5.93
N ARG A 413 18.49 -5.65 6.45
CA ARG A 413 18.96 -5.86 7.83
C ARG A 413 20.32 -5.22 8.07
N SER A 414 21.30 -5.48 7.20
CA SER A 414 22.63 -4.89 7.30
C SER A 414 22.54 -3.37 7.34
N ARG A 415 21.84 -2.75 6.38
CA ARG A 415 21.67 -1.29 6.33
C ARG A 415 21.02 -0.73 7.60
N THR A 416 20.04 -1.44 8.15
CA THR A 416 19.37 -1.03 9.38
C THR A 416 20.32 -1.08 10.59
N LEU A 417 21.14 -2.12 10.69
CA LEU A 417 22.17 -2.23 11.71
C LEU A 417 23.26 -1.16 11.52
N ASP A 418 23.68 -0.89 10.27
CA ASP A 418 24.63 0.17 9.94
C ASP A 418 24.08 1.55 10.34
N TRP A 419 22.79 1.80 10.14
CA TRP A 419 22.13 3.04 10.57
C TRP A 419 22.13 3.19 12.10
N PHE A 420 21.82 2.11 12.85
CA PHE A 420 21.94 2.11 14.32
C PHE A 420 23.38 2.31 14.79
N ALA A 421 24.36 1.63 14.18
CA ALA A 421 25.77 1.81 14.49
C ALA A 421 26.22 3.26 14.21
N TYR A 422 25.78 3.83 13.10
CA TYR A 422 26.05 5.21 12.72
C TYR A 422 25.51 6.22 13.74
N ILE A 423 24.28 6.01 14.24
CA ILE A 423 23.71 6.80 15.34
C ILE A 423 24.63 6.79 16.56
N MET A 424 25.03 5.59 17.01
CA MET A 424 25.85 5.43 18.22
C MET A 424 27.23 6.09 18.08
N ASN A 425 27.91 5.86 16.96
CA ASN A 425 29.24 6.39 16.70
C ASN A 425 29.23 7.92 16.60
N THR A 426 28.22 8.50 15.95
CA THR A 426 28.12 9.96 15.78
C THR A 426 27.74 10.67 17.10
N ASN A 427 27.15 9.96 18.06
CA ASN A 427 26.68 10.50 19.33
C ASN A 427 27.62 10.26 20.53
N HIS A 428 28.87 9.87 20.33
CA HIS A 428 29.83 9.60 21.42
C HIS A 428 30.00 10.78 22.40
N LYS A 429 29.83 12.03 21.92
CA LYS A 429 29.90 13.26 22.73
C LYS A 429 28.83 13.32 23.85
N ARG A 430 27.76 12.53 23.77
CA ARG A 430 26.74 12.40 24.84
C ARG A 430 27.32 11.86 26.17
N ARG A 431 28.51 11.26 26.15
CA ARG A 431 29.22 10.76 27.34
C ARG A 431 30.10 11.81 28.03
N GLY A 432 30.20 13.02 27.48
CA GLY A 432 31.02 14.09 28.07
C GLY A 432 30.46 14.62 29.38
N MET A 433 31.32 15.14 30.26
CA MET A 433 30.89 15.77 31.52
C MET A 433 30.00 16.99 31.30
N ARG A 434 30.18 17.71 30.20
CA ARG A 434 29.34 18.80 29.74
C ARG A 434 28.97 18.53 28.28
N VAL A 435 27.75 18.08 28.06
CA VAL A 435 27.24 17.79 26.72
C VAL A 435 26.70 19.09 26.12
N ASP A 436 27.14 19.44 24.91
CA ASP A 436 26.49 20.49 24.12
C ASP A 436 25.30 19.88 23.36
N PRO A 437 24.04 20.28 23.66
CA PRO A 437 22.85 19.78 22.97
C PRO A 437 22.84 20.04 21.45
N ARG A 438 23.67 20.96 20.95
CA ARG A 438 23.78 21.27 19.52
C ARG A 438 24.66 20.29 18.76
N GLU A 439 25.47 19.50 19.47
CA GLU A 439 26.41 18.55 18.87
C GLU A 439 25.96 17.10 18.99
N VAL A 440 24.78 16.85 19.56
CA VAL A 440 24.24 15.50 19.83
C VAL A 440 22.77 15.40 19.40
N ALA A 441 22.32 14.19 19.11
CA ALA A 441 20.90 13.90 18.91
C ALA A 441 20.10 14.12 20.19
N SER A 442 18.78 14.30 20.06
CA SER A 442 17.91 14.55 21.21
C SER A 442 17.75 13.33 22.12
N ASP A 443 17.40 13.57 23.38
CA ASP A 443 17.17 12.49 24.35
C ASP A 443 15.98 11.62 23.96
N GLY A 444 14.93 12.22 23.40
CA GLY A 444 13.75 11.50 22.91
C GLY A 444 14.09 10.52 21.79
N PHE A 445 14.92 10.95 20.82
CA PHE A 445 15.41 10.09 19.76
C PHE A 445 16.25 8.93 20.30
N MET A 446 17.22 9.23 21.17
CA MET A 446 18.10 8.21 21.73
C MET A 446 17.37 7.20 22.61
N ILE A 447 16.38 7.61 23.40
CA ILE A 447 15.54 6.69 24.20
C ILE A 447 14.80 5.72 23.29
N ASN A 448 14.19 6.22 22.21
CA ASN A 448 13.50 5.34 21.25
C ASN A 448 14.48 4.37 20.58
N VAL A 449 15.65 4.83 20.17
CA VAL A 449 16.70 3.96 19.59
C VAL A 449 17.11 2.86 20.58
N THR A 450 17.41 3.23 21.83
CA THR A 450 17.80 2.26 22.87
C THR A 450 16.68 1.25 23.14
N THR A 451 15.43 1.70 23.31
CA THR A 451 14.31 0.78 23.55
C THR A 451 14.13 -0.22 22.40
N ILE A 452 14.27 0.20 21.15
CA ILE A 452 14.13 -0.71 20.01
C ILE A 452 15.30 -1.70 19.93
N LEU A 453 16.53 -1.26 20.20
CA LEU A 453 17.69 -2.15 20.27
C LEU A 453 17.56 -3.18 21.40
N ASP A 454 17.11 -2.76 22.59
CA ASP A 454 16.86 -3.66 23.73
C ASP A 454 15.83 -4.73 23.36
N ARG A 455 14.74 -4.35 22.67
CA ARG A 455 13.73 -5.30 22.18
C ARG A 455 14.26 -6.28 21.14
N PHE A 456 15.20 -5.88 20.30
CA PHE A 456 15.86 -6.84 19.40
C PHE A 456 16.75 -7.83 20.16
N CYS A 457 17.21 -7.46 21.36
CA CYS A 457 18.02 -8.31 22.22
C CYS A 457 17.21 -9.29 23.11
N GLU A 458 15.96 -8.96 23.43
CA GLU A 458 15.07 -9.80 24.26
C GLU A 458 15.05 -11.30 23.88
N PRO A 459 14.98 -11.70 22.60
CA PRO A 459 14.83 -13.11 22.24
C PRO A 459 16.03 -14.01 22.57
N PHE A 460 17.19 -13.43 22.88
CA PHE A 460 18.41 -14.14 23.27
C PHE A 460 18.93 -13.77 24.66
N MET A 461 18.18 -12.95 25.40
CA MET A 461 18.38 -12.61 26.80
C MET A 461 17.24 -13.16 27.67
N ASP A 462 16.67 -14.31 27.27
CA ASP A 462 15.61 -14.96 28.02
C ASP A 462 16.11 -15.45 29.39
N ASN A 463 15.21 -15.62 30.36
CA ASN A 463 15.57 -16.01 31.73
C ASN A 463 16.34 -17.35 31.80
N ASP A 464 16.12 -18.23 30.82
CA ASP A 464 16.79 -19.52 30.70
C ASP A 464 18.11 -19.43 29.92
N PHE A 465 18.49 -18.24 29.45
CA PHE A 465 19.67 -17.96 28.61
C PHE A 465 19.80 -18.93 27.42
N SER A 466 18.67 -19.37 26.84
CA SER A 466 18.61 -20.47 25.89
C SER A 466 19.30 -20.19 24.55
N LYS A 467 19.57 -18.91 24.26
CA LYS A 467 20.23 -18.46 23.01
C LYS A 467 21.39 -17.51 23.25
N VAL A 468 21.94 -17.48 24.48
CA VAL A 468 23.09 -16.64 24.79
C VAL A 468 24.32 -17.02 23.95
N ASP A 469 24.42 -18.27 23.52
CA ASP A 469 25.44 -18.79 22.59
C ASP A 469 25.41 -18.12 21.21
N LYS A 470 24.34 -17.41 20.86
CA LYS A 470 24.25 -16.62 19.61
C LYS A 470 25.05 -15.32 19.67
N ILE A 471 25.46 -14.89 20.86
CA ILE A 471 26.36 -13.75 21.05
C ILE A 471 27.78 -14.28 20.91
N ASP A 472 28.51 -13.75 19.93
CA ASP A 472 29.88 -14.17 19.66
C ASP A 472 30.87 -13.47 20.59
N ASP A 473 31.41 -14.21 21.56
CA ASP A 473 32.44 -13.72 22.49
C ASP A 473 33.72 -13.26 21.77
N ASN A 474 33.95 -13.70 20.52
CA ASN A 474 35.09 -13.28 19.71
C ASN A 474 34.77 -12.13 18.75
N TYR A 475 33.59 -11.50 18.85
CA TYR A 475 33.15 -10.45 17.92
C TYR A 475 34.22 -9.37 17.70
N PHE A 476 34.80 -8.82 18.77
CA PHE A 476 35.84 -7.79 18.68
C PHE A 476 37.20 -8.29 18.20
N ARG A 477 37.47 -9.60 18.23
CA ARG A 477 38.73 -10.20 17.74
C ARG A 477 38.70 -10.41 16.23
N LYS A 478 37.52 -10.65 15.66
CA LYS A 478 37.35 -10.92 14.22
C LYS A 478 37.59 -9.69 13.35
N THR A 479 37.24 -8.50 13.83
CA THR A 479 37.44 -7.23 13.11
C THR A 479 38.91 -6.81 13.07
N ALA A 480 39.69 -7.11 14.12
CA ALA A 480 41.11 -6.79 14.16
C ALA A 480 41.96 -7.65 13.21
N ALA A 481 41.54 -8.88 12.90
CA ALA A 481 42.28 -9.77 12.00
C ALA A 481 42.11 -9.42 10.51
N SER A 482 41.01 -8.74 10.15
CA SER A 482 40.72 -8.34 8.76
C SER A 482 41.46 -7.07 8.33
N GLU A 483 41.92 -6.24 9.27
CA GLU A 483 42.77 -5.07 8.99
C GLU A 483 44.26 -5.40 8.84
N TYR A 484 44.72 -6.59 9.25
CA TYR A 484 46.14 -7.00 9.20
C TYR A 484 46.50 -7.92 8.01
N GLN A 485 45.57 -8.17 7.10
CA GLN A 485 45.79 -8.98 5.88
C GLN A 485 45.59 -8.19 4.56
N GLY A 486 45.54 -6.85 4.63
CA GLY A 486 45.50 -5.95 3.47
C GLY A 486 46.86 -5.42 3.07
#